data_AF-A0A8S9H4I6-F1
#
_entry.id   AF-A0A8S9H4I6-F1
#
_cell.length_a   1.000
_cell.length_b   1.000
_cell.length_c   1.000
_cell.angle_alpha   90.00
_cell.angle_beta   90.00
_cell.angle_gamma   90.00
#
_symmetry.space_group_name_H-M   'P 1'
#
loop_
_entity.id
_entity.type
_entity.pdbx_description
1 polymer ?
#
loop_
_entity_poly.entity_id
_entity_poly.type
_entity_poly.pdbx_seq_one_letter_code
_entity_poly.pdbx_strand_id
1 'polypeptide(L)' 'MAKQTIVLKIRMRCDKCRTKAFKIIAGTFGVTSVRLEREQGKLVVEGEQVEIAVLAQTLTKKVGRTEIVHVSEY' A
#
# COMPACT_ATOMS: atom_id res chain seq x y z
N MET A 1 3.44 -3.32 -20.97
CA MET A 1 2.81 -3.67 -19.68
C MET A 1 3.78 -3.20 -18.63
N ALA A 2 3.52 -2.03 -18.02
CA ALA A 2 4.47 -1.35 -17.16
C ALA A 2 4.14 -1.70 -15.71
N LYS A 3 4.96 -2.55 -15.09
CA LYS A 3 4.73 -3.00 -13.71
C LYS A 3 5.30 -1.99 -12.74
N GLN A 4 4.56 -1.73 -11.69
CA GLN A 4 4.92 -0.79 -10.64
C GLN A 4 4.96 -1.53 -9.31
N THR A 5 6.06 -1.34 -8.58
CA THR A 5 6.25 -1.85 -7.22
C THR A 5 6.38 -0.67 -6.28
N ILE A 6 5.48 -0.60 -5.30
CA ILE A 6 5.33 0.52 -4.39
C ILE A 6 5.51 0.00 -2.97
N VAL A 7 6.46 0.56 -2.23
CA VAL A 7 6.70 0.24 -0.84
C VAL A 7 6.19 1.40 0.02
N LEU A 8 5.19 1.11 0.84
CA LEU A 8 4.53 2.03 1.75
C LEU A 8 4.87 1.64 3.19
N LYS A 9 5.20 2.61 4.03
CA LYS A 9 5.36 2.42 5.47
C LYS A 9 4.18 3.06 6.18
N ILE A 10 3.47 2.27 6.97
CA ILE A 10 2.29 2.76 7.70
C ILE A 10 2.52 2.59 9.18
N ARG A 11 2.39 3.68 9.94
CA ARG A 11 2.41 3.62 11.42
C ARG A 11 1.09 3.04 11.92
N MET A 12 1.00 1.72 11.95
CA MET A 12 -0.15 0.98 12.47
C MET A 12 0.09 0.61 13.94
N ARG A 13 -0.80 1.05 14.83
CA ARG A 13 -0.78 0.62 16.25
C ARG A 13 -1.70 -0.56 16.54
N CYS A 14 -2.54 -0.96 15.58
CA CYS A 14 -3.60 -1.96 15.78
C CYS A 14 -3.68 -2.96 14.61
N ASP A 15 -3.96 -4.23 14.91
CA ASP A 15 -4.12 -5.29 13.91
C ASP A 15 -5.29 -5.02 12.93
N LYS A 16 -6.38 -4.42 13.43
CA LYS A 16 -7.52 -3.99 12.59
C LYS A 16 -7.10 -3.01 11.48
N CYS A 17 -6.08 -2.18 11.72
CA CYS A 17 -5.57 -1.25 10.72
C CYS A 17 -4.81 -1.98 9.60
N ARG A 18 -4.06 -3.05 9.93
CA ARG A 18 -3.39 -3.90 8.93
C ARG A 18 -4.39 -4.52 7.97
N THR A 19 -5.41 -5.17 8.51
CA THR A 19 -6.43 -5.83 7.68
C THR A 19 -7.18 -4.82 6.82
N LYS A 20 -7.49 -3.62 7.36
CA LYS A 20 -8.12 -2.55 6.59
C LYS A 20 -7.24 -2.06 5.45
N ALA A 21 -5.97 -1.79 5.71
CA ALA A 21 -5.03 -1.37 4.67
C ALA A 21 -4.93 -2.41 3.56
N PHE A 22 -4.75 -3.68 3.93
CA PHE A 22 -4.67 -4.77 2.97
C PHE A 22 -5.92 -4.84 2.10
N LYS A 23 -7.12 -4.76 2.69
CA LYS A 23 -8.39 -4.76 1.93
C LYS A 23 -8.52 -3.58 0.97
N ILE A 24 -8.07 -2.38 1.38
CA ILE A 24 -8.11 -1.18 0.53
C ILE A 24 -7.20 -1.37 -0.68
N ILE A 25 -5.97 -1.82 -0.44
CA ILE A 25 -4.97 -2.00 -1.50
C ILE A 25 -5.40 -3.12 -2.44
N ALA A 26 -5.84 -4.26 -1.92
CA ALA A 26 -6.32 -5.38 -2.73
C ALA A 26 -7.58 -5.03 -3.55
N GLY A 27 -8.37 -4.05 -3.11
CA GLY A 27 -9.52 -3.52 -3.86
C GLY A 27 -9.19 -2.34 -4.77
N THR A 28 -7.92 -1.90 -4.83
CA THR A 28 -7.50 -0.79 -5.69
C THR A 28 -7.28 -1.30 -7.11
N PHE A 29 -7.82 -0.56 -8.07
CA PHE A 29 -7.64 -0.88 -9.49
C PHE A 29 -6.16 -0.85 -9.88
N GLY A 30 -5.75 -1.82 -10.69
CA GLY A 30 -4.35 -1.98 -11.10
C GLY A 30 -3.49 -2.79 -10.13
N VAL A 31 -3.92 -3.02 -8.89
CA VAL A 31 -3.13 -3.85 -7.95
C VAL A 31 -3.23 -5.32 -8.34
N THR A 32 -2.08 -5.95 -8.53
CA THR A 32 -1.94 -7.38 -8.83
C THR A 32 -1.56 -8.18 -7.58
N SER A 33 -0.70 -7.63 -6.73
CA SER A 33 -0.26 -8.29 -5.50
C SER A 33 -0.03 -7.31 -4.37
N VAL A 34 -0.21 -7.79 -3.14
CA VAL A 34 0.00 -7.02 -1.92
C VAL A 34 0.73 -7.90 -0.91
N ARG A 35 1.83 -7.41 -0.36
CA ARG A 35 2.57 -8.05 0.72
C ARG A 35 2.62 -7.13 1.92
N LEU A 36 2.29 -7.67 3.09
CA LEU A 36 2.32 -6.93 4.35
C LEU A 36 3.44 -7.49 5.24
N GLU A 37 4.45 -6.65 5.48
CA GLU A 37 5.60 -6.94 6.33
C GLU A 37 5.26 -6.62 7.79
N ARG A 38 5.05 -7.68 8.60
CA ARG A 38 4.64 -7.52 10.00
C ARG A 38 5.74 -7.00 10.91
N GLU A 39 7.01 -7.25 10.61
CA GLU A 39 8.12 -6.83 11.45
C GLU A 39 8.37 -5.32 11.37
N GLN A 40 8.31 -4.73 10.18
CA GLN A 40 8.65 -3.31 9.97
C GLN A 40 7.42 -2.41 9.75
N GLY A 41 6.21 -2.96 9.68
CA GLY A 41 5.00 -2.20 9.34
C GLY A 41 5.06 -1.63 7.92
N LYS A 42 5.70 -2.38 7.01
CA LYS A 42 5.81 -2.04 5.59
C LYS A 42 4.74 -2.79 4.79
N LEU A 43 4.32 -2.21 3.69
CA LEU A 43 3.35 -2.73 2.74
C LEU A 43 3.96 -2.59 1.37
N VAL A 44 4.16 -3.71 0.69
CA VAL A 44 4.63 -3.76 -0.69
C VAL A 44 3.41 -4.01 -1.55
N VAL A 45 3.21 -3.15 -2.54
CA VAL A 45 2.10 -3.21 -3.49
C VAL A 45 2.71 -3.38 -4.86
N GLU A 46 2.25 -4.38 -5.59
CA GLU A 46 2.67 -4.68 -6.94
C GLU A 46 1.44 -4.53 -7.84
N GLY A 47 1.54 -3.76 -8.92
CA GLY A 47 0.42 -3.52 -9.81
C GLY A 47 0.81 -2.85 -11.11
N GLU A 48 -0.18 -2.66 -11.98
CA GLU A 48 -0.08 -2.00 -13.27
C GLU A 48 -1.02 -0.79 -13.25
N GLN A 49 -0.52 0.40 -13.58
CA GLN A 49 -1.29 1.65 -13.56
C GLN A 49 -1.91 1.97 -12.18
N VAL A 50 -1.14 1.80 -11.11
CA VAL A 50 -1.61 2.08 -9.75
C VAL A 50 -1.47 3.58 -9.46
N GLU A 51 -2.57 4.22 -9.09
CA GLU A 51 -2.56 5.62 -8.65
C GLU A 51 -2.01 5.76 -7.22
N ILE A 52 -0.68 5.85 -7.10
CA ILE A 52 0.05 5.92 -5.82
C ILE A 52 -0.43 7.07 -4.95
N ALA A 53 -0.71 8.24 -5.55
CA ALA A 53 -1.19 9.41 -4.82
C ALA A 53 -2.57 9.15 -4.18
N VAL A 54 -3.50 8.56 -4.92
CA VAL A 54 -4.85 8.22 -4.44
C VAL A 54 -4.78 7.12 -3.38
N LEU A 55 -3.93 6.11 -3.61
CA LEU A 55 -3.69 5.01 -2.68
C LEU A 55 -3.14 5.53 -1.34
N ALA A 56 -2.08 6.34 -1.37
CA ALA A 56 -1.43 6.90 -0.19
C ALA A 56 -2.38 7.84 0.60
N GLN A 57 -3.17 8.65 -0.10
CA GLN A 57 -4.21 9.48 0.53
C GLN A 57 -5.31 8.63 1.19
N THR A 58 -5.80 7.61 0.49
CA THR A 58 -6.85 6.71 1.02
C THR A 58 -6.38 5.98 2.27
N LEU A 59 -5.13 5.49 2.25
CA LEU A 59 -4.51 4.83 3.40
C LEU A 59 -4.31 5.80 4.57
N THR A 60 -3.81 7.01 4.29
CA THR A 60 -3.68 8.06 5.32
C THR A 60 -5.00 8.41 5.98
N LYS A 61 -6.09 8.47 5.20
CA LYS A 61 -7.42 8.84 5.68
C LYS A 61 -8.13 7.70 6.42
N LYS A 62 -8.00 6.45 5.94
CA LYS A 62 -8.75 5.29 6.49
C LYS A 62 -7.99 4.46 7.52
N VAL A 63 -6.67 4.46 7.46
CA VAL A 63 -5.82 3.55 8.24
C VAL A 63 -4.95 4.32 9.22
N GLY A 64 -4.26 5.34 8.73
CA GLY A 64 -3.32 6.14 9.50
C GLY A 64 -2.14 6.61 8.64
N ARG A 65 -1.27 7.43 9.25
CA ARG A 65 -0.15 8.09 8.57
C ARG A 65 0.66 7.09 7.74
N THR A 66 0.64 7.31 6.42
CA THR A 66 1.29 6.48 5.41
C THR A 66 2.39 7.29 4.74
N GLU A 67 3.58 6.71 4.65
CA GLU A 67 4.74 7.27 3.98
C GLU A 67 5.11 6.38 2.81
N ILE A 68 5.38 6.98 1.66
CA ILE A 68 5.88 6.27 0.50
C ILE A 68 7.39 6.15 0.67
N VAL A 69 7.88 4.92 0.76
CA VAL A 69 9.31 4.63 0.97
C VAL A 69 10.01 4.44 -0.37
N HIS A 70 9.36 3.76 -1.30
CA HIS A 70 9.95 3.46 -2.60
C HIS A 70 8.86 3.27 -3.65
N VAL A 71 9.15 3.73 -4.86
CA VAL A 71 8.35 3.50 -6.06
C VAL A 71 9.31 3.10 -7.15
N SER A 72 9.04 1.96 -7.77
CA SER A 72 9.80 1.49 -8.91
C SER A 72 8.83 1.14 -10.03
N GLU A 73 9.20 1.52 -11.24
CA GLU A 73 8.39 1.34 -12.45
C GLU A 73 9.28 0.69 -13.51
N TYR A 74 8.79 -0.36 -14.15
CA TYR A 74 9.52 -1.17 -15.13
C TYR A 74 8.66 -1.50 -16.35
#